data_AF-A0A7R9QA75-F1
#
_entry.id   AF-A0A7R9QA75-F1
#
_cell.length_a   1.000
_cell.length_b   1.000
_cell.length_c   1.000
_cell.angle_alpha   90.00
_cell.angle_beta   90.00
_cell.angle_gamma   90.00
#
_symmetry.space_group_name_H-M   'P 1'
#
loop_
_entity.id
_entity.type
_entity.pdbx_description
1 polymer ?
#
loop_
_entity_poly.entity_id
_entity_poly.type
_entity_poly.pdbx_seq_one_letter_code
_entity_poly.pdbx_strand_id
1 'polypeptide(L)' 'MTKAYEFNWQRAVPEPLLEGNIFHMWEEEKGEIVYEPNATFKVDEYGFFIYWKSEGRVSDLTIENLF' A
#
# COMPACT_ATOMS: atom_id res chain seq x y z
N MET A 1 32.36 -1.58 25.37
CA MET A 1 31.85 -0.43 24.61
C MET A 1 30.73 -0.92 23.73
N THR A 2 29.49 -0.52 24.03
CA THR A 2 28.31 -0.88 23.21
C THR A 2 28.19 0.16 22.11
N LYS A 3 28.08 -0.28 20.86
CA LYS A 3 27.90 0.63 19.72
C LYS A 3 26.68 1.52 19.98
N ALA A 4 26.83 2.84 19.83
CA ALA A 4 25.71 3.76 19.94
C ALA A 4 24.66 3.43 18.88
N TYR A 5 23.38 3.43 19.27
CA TYR A 5 22.29 3.20 18.34
C TYR A 5 22.14 4.40 17.41
N GLU A 6 22.33 4.17 16.12
CA GLU A 6 22.03 5.15 15.08
C GLU A 6 20.55 5.02 14.71
N PHE A 7 19.75 5.96 15.20
CA PHE A 7 18.36 6.08 14.81
C PHE A 7 18.29 6.61 13.37
N ASN A 8 17.76 5.80 12.46
CA ASN A 8 17.42 6.21 11.11
C ASN A 8 15.90 6.19 10.95
N TRP A 9 15.30 7.38 10.88
CA TRP A 9 13.85 7.53 10.68
C TRP A 9 13.42 7.39 9.22
N GLN A 10 14.34 7.61 8.26
CA GLN A 10 14.12 7.40 6.82
C GLN A 10 14.81 6.13 6.37
N ARG A 11 14.24 4.98 6.76
CA ARG A 11 14.68 3.73 6.17
C ARG A 11 14.11 3.64 4.75
N ALA A 12 14.98 3.55 3.75
CA ALA A 12 14.57 3.46 2.36
C ALA A 12 13.61 2.28 2.14
N VAL A 13 12.48 2.56 1.50
CA VAL A 13 11.51 1.55 1.10
C VAL A 13 12.11 0.78 -0.09
N PRO A 14 12.08 -0.57 -0.06
CA PRO A 14 12.52 -1.39 -1.19
C PRO A 14 11.81 -1.02 -2.49
N GLU A 15 12.58 -0.92 -3.58
CA GLU A 15 12.08 -0.57 -4.92
C GLU A 15 10.84 -1.37 -5.37
N PRO A 16 10.73 -2.71 -5.14
CA PRO A 16 9.52 -3.43 -5.52
C PRO A 16 8.24 -2.92 -4.82
N LEU A 17 8.36 -2.41 -3.59
CA LEU A 17 7.22 -1.86 -2.86
C LEU A 17 6.84 -0.46 -3.37
N LEU A 18 7.78 0.29 -3.93
CA LEU A 18 7.55 1.59 -4.55
C LEU A 18 6.94 1.46 -5.96
N GLU A 19 7.51 0.58 -6.78
CA GLU A 19 7.03 0.28 -8.13
C GLU A 19 5.64 -0.32 -8.13
N GLY A 20 5.37 -1.14 -7.12
CA GLY A 20 4.11 -1.79 -6.86
C GLY A 20 4.05 -3.21 -7.42
N ASN A 21 3.24 -4.03 -6.76
CA ASN A 21 3.08 -5.43 -7.10
C ASN A 21 1.61 -5.82 -7.13
N ILE A 22 1.29 -6.84 -7.93
CA ILE A 22 -0.07 -7.31 -8.12
C ILE A 22 -0.39 -8.40 -7.10
N PHE A 23 -1.49 -8.22 -6.38
CA PHE A 23 -2.04 -9.19 -5.43
C PHE A 23 -3.55 -9.33 -5.61
N HIS A 24 -4.11 -10.43 -5.12
CA HIS A 24 -5.56 -10.56 -4.96
C HIS A 24 -5.95 -10.12 -3.54
N MET A 25 -6.94 -9.23 -3.43
CA MET A 25 -7.51 -8.86 -2.15
C MET A 25 -8.82 -9.61 -1.95
N TRP A 26 -9.06 -10.10 -0.74
CA TRP A 26 -10.33 -10.69 -0.38
C TRP A 26 -10.67 -10.33 1.06
N GLU A 27 -11.95 -10.16 1.33
CA GLU A 27 -12.48 -9.90 2.66
C GLU A 27 -13.76 -10.73 2.84
N GLU A 28 -13.93 -11.29 4.04
CA GLU A 28 -15.15 -11.97 4.44
C GLU A 28 -15.81 -11.15 5.55
N GLU A 29 -16.89 -10.45 5.23
CA GLU A 29 -17.67 -9.68 6.20
C GLU A 29 -19.13 -10.13 6.15
N LYS A 30 -19.70 -10.48 7.32
CA LYS A 30 -21.12 -10.86 7.47
C LYS A 30 -21.60 -11.99 6.55
N GLY A 31 -20.71 -12.90 6.17
CA GLY A 31 -21.01 -14.03 5.29
C GLY A 31 -21.02 -13.68 3.80
N GLU A 32 -20.64 -12.46 3.42
CA GLU A 32 -20.35 -12.07 2.05
C GLU A 32 -18.83 -12.11 1.82
N ILE A 33 -18.42 -12.63 0.66
CA ILE A 33 -17.02 -12.60 0.21
C ILE A 33 -16.88 -11.49 -0.81
N VAL A 34 -16.11 -10.46 -0.46
CA VAL A 34 -15.67 -9.43 -1.40
C VAL A 34 -14.32 -9.89 -1.96
N TYR A 35 -14.24 -10.04 -3.28
CA TYR A 35 -13.03 -10.48 -3.97
C TYR A 35 -12.61 -9.48 -5.04
N GLU A 36 -11.38 -8.99 -4.94
CA GLU A 36 -10.77 -8.03 -5.85
C GLU A 36 -9.51 -8.63 -6.46
N PRO A 37 -9.59 -9.15 -7.70
CA PRO A 37 -8.42 -9.69 -8.36
C PRO A 37 -7.50 -8.59 -8.87
N ASN A 38 -6.22 -8.94 -9.01
CA ASN A 38 -5.20 -8.12 -9.68
C ASN A 38 -5.06 -6.69 -9.13
N ALA A 39 -5.28 -6.50 -7.84
CA ALA A 39 -5.07 -5.21 -7.19
C ALA A 39 -3.57 -4.87 -7.15
N THR A 40 -3.21 -3.68 -7.62
CA THR A 40 -1.83 -3.18 -7.56
C THR A 40 -1.59 -2.50 -6.22
N PHE A 41 -0.73 -3.08 -5.39
CA PHE A 41 -0.32 -2.55 -4.09
C PHE A 41 0.99 -1.77 -4.19
N LYS A 42 1.07 -0.65 -3.48
CA LYS A 42 2.25 0.22 -3.39
C LYS A 42 2.43 0.75 -1.98
N VAL A 43 3.65 1.18 -1.69
CA VAL A 43 4.05 1.87 -0.47
C VAL A 43 4.56 3.25 -0.85
N ASP A 44 4.30 4.28 -0.03
CA ASP A 44 4.87 5.61 -0.26
C ASP A 44 6.38 5.64 0.04
N GLU A 45 7.05 6.71 -0.39
CA GLU A 45 8.51 6.88 -0.27
C GLU A 45 9.06 6.83 1.17
N TYR A 46 8.23 7.13 2.17
CA TYR A 46 8.61 7.13 3.58
C TYR A 46 8.09 5.90 4.35
N GLY A 47 7.31 5.02 3.72
CA GLY A 47 6.81 3.80 4.35
C GLY A 47 5.71 4.02 5.38
N PHE A 48 4.93 5.09 5.26
CA PHE A 48 3.82 5.43 6.16
C PHE A 48 2.48 4.82 5.72
N PHE A 49 2.28 4.62 4.43
CA PHE A 49 1.02 4.22 3.83
C PHE A 49 1.24 3.06 2.86
N ILE A 50 0.35 2.08 2.97
CA ILE A 50 0.14 1.07 1.94
C ILE A 50 -1.18 1.43 1.27
N TYR A 51 -1.16 1.52 -0.04
CA TYR A 51 -2.34 1.82 -0.84
C TYR A 51 -2.43 0.84 -2.01
N TRP A 52 -3.65 0.61 -2.48
CA TRP A 52 -3.87 -0.28 -3.62
C TRP A 52 -4.94 0.26 -4.55
N LYS A 53 -4.91 -0.21 -5.78
CA LYS A 53 -5.93 0.05 -6.79
C LYS A 53 -6.35 -1.26 -7.43
N SER A 54 -7.65 -1.54 -7.40
CA SER A 54 -8.25 -2.75 -7.98
C SER A 54 -8.85 -2.45 -9.35
N GLU A 55 -8.82 -3.43 -10.24
CA GLU A 55 -9.47 -3.32 -11.56
C GLU A 55 -10.99 -3.26 -11.36
N GLY A 56 -11.62 -2.14 -11.73
CA GLY A 56 -13.08 -1.96 -11.67
C GLY A 56 -13.63 -1.27 -10.42
N ARG A 57 -12.83 -1.00 -9.38
CA ARG A 57 -13.19 -0.03 -8.34
C ARG A 57 -12.75 1.36 -8.78
N VAL A 58 -13.70 2.18 -9.22
CA VAL A 58 -13.48 3.62 -9.34
C VAL A 58 -13.40 4.15 -7.91
N SER A 59 -12.22 4.56 -7.47
CA SER A 59 -12.08 5.31 -6.24
C SER A 59 -12.78 6.66 -6.44
N ASP A 60 -13.92 6.88 -5.79
CA ASP A 60 -14.59 8.20 -5.76
C ASP A 60 -13.71 9.30 -5.12
N LEU A 61 -12.56 8.92 -4.56
CA LEU A 61 -11.55 9.80 -4.00
C LEU A 61 -10.28 9.75 -4.87
N THR A 62 -10.29 10.44 -6.00
CA THR A 62 -9.05 10.83 -6.67
C THR A 62 -8.37 11.94 -5.87
N ILE A 63 -7.05 11.84 -5.69
CA ILE A 63 -6.21 12.87 -5.05
C ILE A 63 -6.32 14.23 -5.79
N GLU A 64 -6.80 14.21 -7.04
CA GLU A 64 -7.15 15.40 -7.82
C GLU A 64 -8.33 16.22 -7.26
N ASN A 65 -9.12 15.66 -6.33
CA ASN A 65 -10.24 16.35 -5.68
C ASN A 65 -9.94 16.80 -4.23
N LEU A 66 -8.67 16.75 -3.82
CA LEU A 66 -8.24 17.14 -2.46
C LEU A 66 -7.27 18.34 -2.44
N PHE A 67 -7.14 19.08 -3.54
CA PHE A 67 -6.45 20.37 -3.62
C PHE A 67 -7.25 21.39 -4.42
#